data_AF-A0A3Q8RS50-F1
#
_entry.id   AF-A0A3Q8RS50-F1
#
_cell.length_a   1.000
_cell.length_b   1.000
_cell.length_c   1.000
_cell.angle_alpha   90.00
_cell.angle_beta   90.00
_cell.angle_gamma   90.00
#
_symmetry.space_group_name_H-M   'P 1'
#
loop_
_entity.id
_entity.type
_entity.pdbx_description
1 polymer ?
#
loop_
_entity_poly.entity_id
_entity_poly.type
_entity_poly.pdbx_seq_one_letter_code
_entity_poly.pdbx_strand_id
1 'polypeptide(L)'
;MDGITKIYDNNIGISFHWKENDSNLVQLIFRDTGFHLTEQEIELFLDKVTDSKLQKNCATCSKGKDCRSILLQTPSNKVSMAVSSIELWQIDDLLKGTLFQLRMNNYLNNICKN
;
A
#
# COMPACT_ATOMS: atom_id res chain seq x y z
N MET A 1 16.58 -11.70 5.36
CA MET A 1 15.58 -11.84 4.28
C MET A 1 16.34 -11.68 2.97
N ASP A 2 16.97 -12.75 2.49
CA ASP A 2 17.97 -12.62 1.40
C ASP A 2 17.36 -12.74 -0.01
N GLY A 3 16.08 -13.12 -0.11
CA GLY A 3 15.35 -13.31 -1.37
C GLY A 3 14.50 -12.13 -1.85
N ILE A 4 14.54 -10.97 -1.18
CA ILE A 4 13.71 -9.81 -1.54
C ILE A 4 14.54 -8.58 -1.89
N THR A 5 14.03 -7.79 -2.83
CA THR A 5 14.49 -6.45 -3.13
C THR A 5 13.46 -5.47 -2.56
N LYS A 6 13.80 -4.86 -1.43
CA LYS A 6 12.93 -3.87 -0.76
C LYS A 6 12.73 -2.65 -1.66
N ILE A 7 11.49 -2.19 -1.77
CA ILE A 7 11.11 -0.97 -2.50
C ILE A 7 10.91 0.16 -1.49
N TYR A 8 10.01 -0.01 -0.53
CA TYR A 8 9.68 1.00 0.48
C TYR A 8 9.16 0.35 1.76
N ASP A 9 9.35 0.98 2.90
CA ASP A 9 8.78 0.56 4.17
C ASP A 9 8.44 1.76 5.05
N ASN A 10 7.45 1.57 5.92
CA ASN A 10 7.11 2.52 6.97
C ASN A 10 6.58 1.76 8.19
N ASN A 11 6.00 2.49 9.14
CA ASN A 11 5.55 1.92 10.41
C ASN A 11 4.42 0.87 10.31
N ILE A 12 3.67 0.79 9.20
CA ILE A 12 2.58 -0.20 9.06
C ILE A 12 2.95 -1.41 8.21
N GLY A 13 3.97 -1.29 7.36
CA GLY A 13 4.26 -2.32 6.37
C GLY A 13 5.47 -2.08 5.51
N ILE A 14 5.65 -2.99 4.56
CA ILE A 14 6.78 -3.06 3.62
C ILE A 14 6.28 -3.42 2.23
N SER A 15 6.97 -2.90 1.21
CA SER A 15 6.84 -3.30 -0.18
C SER A 15 8.16 -3.81 -0.74
N PHE A 16 8.10 -4.86 -1.56
CA PHE A 16 9.28 -5.48 -2.15
C PHE A 16 8.94 -6.32 -3.39
N HIS A 17 9.99 -6.65 -4.16
CA HIS A 17 9.96 -7.70 -5.17
C HIS A 17 10.71 -8.93 -4.66
N TRP A 18 10.35 -10.12 -5.15
CA TRP A 18 11.20 -11.30 -4.99
C TRP A 18 12.32 -11.27 -6.02
N LYS A 19 13.54 -11.61 -5.61
CA LYS A 19 14.69 -11.69 -6.52
C LYS A 19 14.58 -12.84 -7.51
N GLU A 20 13.94 -13.92 -7.11
CA GLU A 20 13.86 -15.18 -7.88
C GLU A 20 12.58 -15.26 -8.74
N ASN A 21 11.69 -14.28 -8.64
CA ASN A 21 10.44 -14.28 -9.39
C ASN A 21 10.47 -13.14 -10.39
N ASP A 22 10.44 -13.47 -11.68
CA ASP A 22 10.44 -12.50 -12.79
C ASP A 22 9.06 -11.84 -12.99
N SER A 23 8.31 -11.74 -11.90
CA SER A 23 6.96 -11.19 -11.88
C SER A 23 7.03 -9.68 -11.69
N ASN A 24 6.27 -8.95 -12.51
CA ASN A 24 6.04 -7.51 -12.34
C ASN A 24 5.16 -7.20 -11.10
N LEU A 25 4.85 -8.20 -10.27
CA LEU A 25 4.08 -8.03 -9.06
C LEU A 25 4.98 -7.52 -7.92
N VAL A 26 4.52 -6.45 -7.32
CA VAL A 26 5.01 -5.92 -6.05
C VAL A 26 4.26 -6.64 -4.93
N GLN A 27 4.99 -7.15 -3.95
CA GLN A 27 4.37 -7.59 -2.70
C GLN A 27 4.28 -6.43 -1.73
N LEU A 28 3.08 -6.15 -1.25
CA LEU A 28 2.77 -5.19 -0.19
C LEU A 28 2.29 -5.95 1.03
N ILE A 29 3.01 -5.85 2.15
CA ILE A 29 2.64 -6.50 3.40
C ILE A 29 2.36 -5.44 4.45
N PHE A 30 1.16 -5.47 5.01
CA PHE A 30 0.79 -4.70 6.20
C PHE A 30 -0.30 -5.44 6.98
N ARG A 31 -0.31 -5.30 8.32
CA ARG A 31 -1.27 -5.97 9.23
C ARG A 31 -1.46 -7.46 8.91
N ASP A 32 -0.35 -8.18 8.80
CA ASP A 32 -0.31 -9.62 8.52
C ASP A 32 -0.96 -10.05 7.19
N THR A 33 -1.30 -9.10 6.32
CA THR A 33 -1.91 -9.35 5.01
C THR A 33 -0.92 -9.02 3.90
N GLY A 34 -0.73 -9.93 2.97
CA GLY A 34 0.11 -9.76 1.78
C GLY A 34 -0.71 -9.58 0.52
N PHE A 35 -0.51 -8.47 -0.17
CA PHE A 35 -1.09 -8.18 -1.49
C PHE A 35 -0.02 -8.38 -2.56
N HIS A 36 -0.40 -9.01 -3.67
CA HIS A 36 0.45 -9.13 -4.84
C HIS A 36 -0.17 -8.27 -5.92
N LEU A 37 0.41 -7.10 -6.17
CA LEU A 37 -0.20 -6.07 -7.00
C LEU A 37 0.76 -5.63 -8.09
N THR A 38 0.21 -5.41 -9.27
CA THR A 38 0.85 -4.61 -10.33
C THR A 38 0.93 -3.13 -9.93
N GLU A 39 1.77 -2.35 -10.61
CA GLU A 39 1.84 -0.89 -10.39
C GLU A 39 0.46 -0.23 -10.56
N GLN A 40 -0.32 -0.64 -11.58
CA GLN A 40 -1.67 -0.13 -11.83
C GLN A 40 -2.64 -0.49 -10.71
N GLU A 41 -2.54 -1.68 -10.12
CA GLU A 41 -3.38 -2.07 -8.98
C GLU A 41 -2.98 -1.32 -7.70
N ILE A 42 -1.72 -0.93 -7.54
CA ILE A 42 -1.29 -0.04 -6.45
C ILE A 42 -1.88 1.36 -6.62
N GLU A 43 -1.90 1.90 -7.85
CA GLU A 43 -2.58 3.16 -8.17
C GLU A 43 -4.08 3.08 -7.86
N LEU A 44 -4.74 2.02 -8.32
CA LEU A 44 -6.15 1.77 -7.99
C LEU A 44 -6.37 1.67 -6.48
N PHE A 45 -5.46 1.03 -5.76
CA PHE A 45 -5.56 0.94 -4.30
C PHE A 45 -5.47 2.34 -3.66
N LEU A 46 -4.57 3.19 -4.15
CA LEU A 46 -4.41 4.54 -3.65
C LEU A 46 -5.68 5.38 -3.84
N ASP A 47 -6.38 5.21 -4.96
CA ASP A 47 -7.69 5.83 -5.20
C ASP A 47 -8.70 5.34 -4.14
N LYS A 48 -8.76 4.03 -3.87
CA LYS A 48 -9.66 3.47 -2.82
C LYS A 48 -9.32 3.99 -1.43
N VAL A 49 -8.04 4.18 -1.12
CA VAL A 49 -7.59 4.79 0.14
C VAL A 49 -8.06 6.23 0.24
N THR A 50 -7.94 6.99 -0.85
CA THR A 50 -8.39 8.38 -0.94
C THR A 50 -9.91 8.49 -0.74
N ASP A 51 -10.69 7.65 -1.41
CA ASP A 51 -12.15 7.57 -1.22
C ASP A 51 -12.51 7.25 0.23
N SER A 52 -11.75 6.32 0.85
CA SER A 52 -12.00 5.89 2.22
C SER A 52 -11.70 6.97 3.25
N LYS A 53 -10.82 7.93 2.94
CA LYS A 53 -10.54 9.09 3.82
C LYS A 53 -11.74 10.04 3.94
N LEU A 54 -12.70 9.99 3.01
CA LEU A 54 -13.93 10.78 3.07
C LEU A 54 -14.97 10.18 4.03
N GLN A 55 -14.79 8.93 4.47
CA GLN A 55 -15.68 8.29 5.43
C GLN A 55 -15.57 8.98 6.80
N LYS A 56 -16.72 9.27 7.41
CA LYS A 56 -16.75 9.89 8.74
C LYS A 56 -16.37 8.86 9.81
N ASN A 57 -15.51 9.28 10.74
CA ASN A 57 -15.21 8.49 11.92
C ASN A 57 -16.47 8.32 12.79
N CYS A 58 -16.53 7.22 13.53
CA CYS A 58 -17.61 6.98 14.48
C CYS A 58 -17.62 8.07 15.57
N ALA A 59 -18.69 8.86 15.63
CA ALA A 59 -18.83 9.99 16.55
C ALA A 59 -18.89 9.59 18.03
N THR A 60 -19.24 8.35 18.32
CA THR A 60 -19.47 7.83 19.69
C THR A 60 -18.42 6.80 20.13
N CYS A 61 -17.36 6.59 19.35
CA CYS A 61 -16.36 5.55 19.65
C CYS A 61 -15.37 6.01 20.73
N SER A 62 -15.27 5.26 21.83
CA SER A 62 -14.30 5.49 22.92
C SER A 62 -12.84 5.36 22.49
N LYS A 63 -12.57 4.73 21.34
CA LYS A 63 -11.23 4.56 20.76
C LYS A 63 -10.76 5.72 19.87
N GLY A 64 -11.59 6.74 19.63
CA GLY A 64 -11.20 7.93 18.88
C GLY A 64 -10.57 7.61 17.51
N LYS A 65 -9.34 8.09 17.27
CA LYS A 65 -8.60 7.90 16.01
C LYS A 65 -8.14 6.46 15.74
N ASP A 66 -8.04 5.64 16.78
CA ASP A 66 -7.69 4.20 16.69
C ASP A 66 -8.93 3.32 16.42
N CYS A 67 -10.11 3.92 16.36
CA CYS A 67 -11.35 3.20 16.04
C CYS A 67 -11.27 2.68 14.60
N ARG A 68 -11.32 1.36 14.41
CA ARG A 68 -11.35 0.69 13.10
C ARG A 68 -12.73 0.82 12.43
N SER A 69 -13.21 2.05 12.26
CA SER A 69 -14.54 2.34 11.74
C SER A 69 -14.57 2.61 10.24
N ILE A 70 -13.40 2.70 9.60
CA ILE A 70 -13.31 2.99 8.16
C ILE A 70 -13.22 1.68 7.40
N LEU A 71 -14.09 1.52 6.39
CA LEU A 71 -14.07 0.36 5.52
C LEU A 71 -13.26 0.66 4.26
N LEU A 72 -12.02 0.19 4.23
CA LEU A 72 -11.11 0.32 3.09
C LEU A 72 -11.39 -0.78 2.06
N GLN A 73 -11.76 -0.39 0.85
CA GLN A 73 -11.84 -1.31 -0.29
C GLN A 73 -10.44 -1.64 -0.79
N THR A 74 -10.17 -2.91 -1.08
CA THR A 74 -8.91 -3.34 -1.70
C THR A 74 -9.06 -3.37 -3.23
N PRO A 75 -7.97 -3.53 -4.01
CA PRO A 75 -8.07 -3.74 -5.45
C PRO A 75 -8.87 -5.00 -5.82
N SER A 76 -8.96 -5.98 -4.91
CA SER A 76 -9.89 -7.09 -5.04
C SER A 76 -11.31 -6.65 -4.66
N ASN A 77 -12.26 -6.81 -5.59
CA ASN A 77 -13.69 -6.57 -5.34
C ASN A 77 -14.32 -7.53 -4.33
N LYS A 78 -13.57 -8.52 -3.81
CA LYS A 78 -14.05 -9.52 -2.85
C LYS A 78 -13.53 -9.28 -1.43
N VAL A 79 -12.61 -8.34 -1.24
CA VAL A 79 -11.94 -8.12 0.03
C VAL A 79 -11.98 -6.65 0.40
N SER A 80 -12.47 -6.37 1.61
CA SER A 80 -12.41 -5.06 2.24
C SER A 80 -11.86 -5.20 3.66
N MET A 81 -11.27 -4.14 4.18
CA MET A 81 -10.60 -4.14 5.48
C MET A 81 -11.14 -3.03 6.37
N ALA A 82 -11.35 -3.37 7.65
CA ALA A 82 -11.65 -2.38 8.67
C ALA A 82 -10.33 -1.78 9.21
N VAL A 83 -10.15 -0.48 9.00
CA VAL A 83 -8.93 0.25 9.38
C VAL A 83 -9.27 1.47 10.23
N SER A 84 -8.32 1.89 11.05
CA SER A 84 -8.40 3.16 11.76
C SER A 84 -7.95 4.32 10.87
N SER A 85 -8.20 5.56 11.30
CA SER A 85 -7.76 6.74 10.54
C SER A 85 -6.23 6.82 10.46
N ILE A 86 -5.52 6.48 11.55
CA ILE A 86 -4.05 6.46 11.59
C ILE A 86 -3.50 5.45 10.58
N GLU A 87 -4.10 4.28 10.53
CA GLU A 87 -3.64 3.22 9.64
C GLU A 87 -3.93 3.52 8.18
N LEU A 88 -5.07 4.16 7.91
CA LEU A 88 -5.39 4.62 6.56
C LEU A 88 -4.34 5.62 6.06
N TRP A 89 -3.81 6.48 6.92
CA TRP A 89 -2.70 7.38 6.58
C TRP A 89 -1.38 6.65 6.35
N GLN A 90 -1.07 5.65 7.18
CA GLN A 90 0.14 4.86 6.98
C GLN A 90 0.08 3.97 5.73
N ILE A 91 -1.11 3.46 5.37
CA ILE A 91 -1.34 2.74 4.12
C ILE A 91 -1.17 3.70 2.93
N ASP A 92 -1.75 4.90 2.98
CA ASP A 92 -1.57 5.93 1.95
C ASP A 92 -0.09 6.25 1.69
N ASP A 93 0.69 6.43 2.77
CA ASP A 93 2.12 6.68 2.72
C ASP A 93 2.89 5.49 2.14
N LEU A 94 2.57 4.26 2.57
CA LEU A 94 3.19 3.03 2.07
C LEU A 94 2.99 2.89 0.56
N LEU A 95 1.76 3.11 0.07
CA LEU A 95 1.42 3.02 -1.36
C LEU A 95 2.12 4.12 -2.17
N LYS A 96 2.11 5.37 -1.69
CA LYS A 96 2.78 6.49 -2.37
C LYS A 96 4.29 6.33 -2.42
N GLY A 97 4.92 5.95 -1.30
CA GLY A 97 6.36 5.70 -1.24
C GLY A 97 6.79 4.56 -2.17
N THR A 98 5.97 3.52 -2.25
CA THR A 98 6.18 2.40 -3.19
C THR A 98 6.12 2.87 -4.64
N LEU A 99 5.05 3.57 -5.05
CA LEU A 99 4.93 4.10 -6.41
C LEU A 99 6.05 5.07 -6.77
N PHE A 100 6.43 5.94 -5.84
CA PHE A 100 7.52 6.88 -6.05
C PHE A 100 8.84 6.16 -6.34
N GLN A 101 9.18 5.14 -5.55
CA GLN A 101 10.41 4.38 -5.73
C GLN A 101 10.43 3.58 -7.04
N LEU A 102 9.32 2.93 -7.39
CA LEU A 102 9.20 2.21 -8.67
C LEU A 102 9.44 3.14 -9.85
N ARG A 103 8.75 4.28 -9.88
CA ARG A 103 8.85 5.26 -10.97
C ARG A 103 10.23 5.91 -11.03
N MET A 104 10.84 6.21 -9.88
CA MET A 104 12.20 6.75 -9.83
C MET A 104 13.22 5.76 -10.38
N ASN A 105 13.13 4.48 -9.98
CA ASN A 105 14.01 3.43 -10.50
C ASN A 105 13.82 3.24 -12.01
N ASN A 106 12.58 3.24 -12.50
CA ASN A 106 12.28 3.18 -13.93
C ASN A 106 12.88 4.36 -14.68
N TYR A 107 12.76 5.58 -14.14
CA TYR A 107 13.35 6.78 -14.73
C TYR A 107 14.88 6.71 -14.81
N LEU A 108 15.56 6.36 -13.71
CA LEU A 108 17.02 6.23 -13.67
C LEU A 108 17.52 5.14 -14.64
N ASN A 109 16.85 3.99 -14.66
CA ASN A 109 17.18 2.90 -15.58
C ASN A 109 17.01 3.30 -17.05
N ASN A 110 16.08 4.20 -17.36
CA ASN A 110 15.92 4.70 -18.73
C ASN A 110 17.00 5.70 -19.13
N ILE A 111 17.54 6.48 -18.17
CA ILE A 111 18.64 7.42 -18.43
C ILE A 111 19.98 6.69 -18.58
N CYS A 112 20.26 5.72 -17.72
CA CYS A 112 21.53 4.99 -17.69
C CYS A 112 21.70 3.95 -18.81
N LYS A 113 20.73 3.83 -19.72
CA LYS A 113 20.79 2.95 -20.91
C LYS A 113 21.46 3.61 -22.13
N ASN A 114 21.91 4.87 -22.00
CA ASN A 114 22.75 5.57 -22.98
C ASN A 114 24.23 5.46 -22.62
#